data_AF-A0A7V7WG40-F1
#
_entry.id   AF-A0A7V7WG40-F1
#
_cell.length_a   1.000
_cell.length_b   1.000
_cell.length_c   1.000
_cell.angle_alpha   90.00
_cell.angle_beta   90.00
_cell.angle_gamma   90.00
#
_symmetry.space_group_name_H-M   'P 1'
#
loop_
_entity.id
_entity.type
_entity.pdbx_description
1 polymer ?
#
loop_
_entity_poly.entity_id
_entity_poly.type
_entity_poly.pdbx_seq_one_letter_code
_entity_poly.pdbx_strand_id
1 'polypeptide(L)'
;MKFPAWPSAEKNARTLHGEASSRVRPLEETRRMARALADTVGISRIGEITQLDVLGVPCFMAVRPRADMIDENISVYVGKGLTPLEAEVSTLMEAVERHCGERRGRPLRLSSFRDLSRVATCVHPARLPLADACGYRE
;
A
#
# COMPACT_ATOMS: atom_id res chain seq x y z
N MET A 1 7.45 29.01 20.96
CA MET A 1 6.91 29.32 19.62
C MET A 1 5.40 29.17 19.66
N LYS A 2 4.64 30.25 19.44
CA LYS A 2 3.17 30.18 19.31
C LYS A 2 2.86 30.00 17.83
N PHE A 3 2.37 28.82 17.45
CA PHE A 3 1.82 28.62 16.12
C PHE A 3 0.52 29.43 15.99
N PRO A 4 0.25 30.07 14.84
CA PRO A 4 -0.98 30.83 14.66
C PRO A 4 -2.18 29.91 14.79
N ALA A 5 -3.27 30.43 15.37
CA ALA A 5 -4.54 29.72 15.40
C ALA A 5 -5.01 29.53 13.95
N TRP A 6 -5.05 28.26 13.52
CA TRP A 6 -5.65 27.89 12.24
C TRP A 6 -7.14 28.29 12.27
N PRO A 7 -7.72 28.80 11.17
CA PRO A 7 -9.12 29.21 11.16
C PRO A 7 -10.01 28.06 11.62
N SER A 8 -10.96 28.37 12.49
CA SER A 8 -11.93 27.44 13.07
C SER A 8 -12.59 26.54 12.01
N ALA A 9 -12.94 25.34 12.45
CA ALA A 9 -13.36 24.15 11.71
C ALA A 9 -14.55 24.30 10.72
N GLU A 10 -15.02 25.52 10.44
CA GLU A 10 -16.14 25.78 9.53
C GLU A 10 -15.71 25.92 8.06
N LYS A 11 -14.40 25.97 7.73
CA LYS A 11 -13.95 26.24 6.35
C LYS A 11 -13.87 25.04 5.40
N ASN A 12 -14.04 23.80 5.85
CA ASN A 12 -13.79 22.61 5.02
C ASN A 12 -15.04 21.78 4.70
N ALA A 13 -16.25 22.35 4.84
CA ALA A 13 -17.50 21.71 4.39
C ALA A 13 -17.79 21.91 2.89
N ARG A 14 -16.83 22.38 2.09
CA ARG A 14 -16.90 22.27 0.63
C ARG A 14 -16.49 20.87 0.24
N THR A 15 -17.31 19.90 0.62
CA THR A 15 -17.23 18.50 0.21
C THR A 15 -16.94 18.47 -1.29
N LEU A 16 -15.76 17.97 -1.64
CA LEU A 16 -15.36 17.72 -3.02
C LEU A 16 -16.31 16.64 -3.55
N HIS A 17 -17.41 17.06 -4.17
CA HIS A 17 -18.44 16.19 -4.75
C HIS A 17 -17.97 15.55 -6.07
N GLY A 18 -16.78 14.96 -6.07
CA GLY A 18 -16.32 14.07 -7.12
C GLY A 18 -16.19 12.66 -6.56
N GLU A 19 -16.71 11.65 -7.26
CA GLU A 19 -16.31 10.27 -6.99
C GLU A 19 -14.78 10.18 -7.15
N ALA A 20 -14.04 10.08 -6.05
CA ALA A 20 -12.58 10.16 -6.07
C ALA A 20 -11.91 8.95 -6.72
N SER A 21 -12.69 7.89 -6.95
CA SER A 21 -12.16 6.54 -7.14
C SER A 21 -13.01 5.77 -8.15
N SER A 22 -12.53 5.66 -9.39
CA SER A 22 -13.10 4.74 -10.39
C SER A 22 -12.77 3.29 -10.01
N ARG A 23 -13.79 2.56 -9.54
CA ARG A 23 -13.70 1.15 -9.12
C ARG A 23 -14.92 0.39 -9.62
N VAL A 24 -14.74 -0.89 -9.89
CA VAL A 24 -15.81 -1.79 -10.34
C VAL A 24 -16.77 -2.22 -9.21
N ARG A 25 -16.45 -1.90 -7.96
CA ARG A 25 -17.25 -2.23 -6.77
C ARG A 25 -17.35 -1.02 -5.83
N PRO A 26 -18.45 -0.91 -5.07
CA PRO A 26 -18.56 0.07 -4.00
C PRO A 26 -17.45 -0.07 -2.95
N LEU A 27 -17.13 1.03 -2.27
CA LEU A 27 -16.07 1.06 -1.27
C LEU A 27 -16.44 0.27 -0.01
N GLU A 28 -17.70 0.28 0.40
CA GLU A 28 -18.18 -0.47 1.56
C GLU A 28 -18.02 -1.97 1.35
N GLU A 29 -18.31 -2.45 0.14
CA GLU A 29 -18.10 -3.85 -0.24
C GLU A 29 -16.60 -4.18 -0.24
N THR A 30 -15.78 -3.32 -0.86
CA THR A 30 -14.33 -3.49 -0.88
C THR A 30 -13.75 -3.51 0.54
N ARG A 31 -14.20 -2.61 1.42
CA ARG A 31 -13.81 -2.57 2.83
C ARG A 31 -14.17 -3.86 3.55
N ARG A 32 -15.40 -4.36 3.37
CA ARG A 32 -15.85 -5.61 3.98
C ARG A 32 -14.95 -6.78 3.57
N MET A 33 -14.63 -6.89 2.29
CA MET A 33 -13.73 -7.92 1.76
C MET A 33 -12.31 -7.78 2.33
N ALA A 34 -11.75 -6.57 2.33
CA ALA A 34 -10.40 -6.33 2.81
C ALA A 34 -10.27 -6.56 4.33
N ARG A 35 -11.28 -6.16 5.12
CA ARG A 35 -11.34 -6.44 6.56
C ARG A 35 -11.45 -7.94 6.85
N ALA A 36 -12.20 -8.70 6.04
CA ALA A 36 -12.25 -10.16 6.19
C ALA A 36 -10.89 -10.84 5.95
N LEU A 37 -9.97 -10.19 5.22
CA LEU A 37 -8.61 -10.67 4.98
C LEU A 37 -7.60 -10.17 6.03
N ALA A 38 -7.98 -9.27 6.95
CA ALA A 38 -7.04 -8.58 7.84
C ALA A 38 -6.16 -9.56 8.64
N ASP A 39 -6.75 -10.60 9.23
CA ASP A 39 -6.01 -11.60 10.01
C ASP A 39 -5.06 -12.43 9.14
N THR A 40 -5.51 -12.82 7.94
CA THR A 40 -4.67 -13.57 6.98
C THR A 40 -3.49 -12.74 6.50
N VAL A 41 -3.74 -11.45 6.26
CA VAL A 41 -2.73 -10.47 5.88
C VAL A 41 -1.80 -10.16 7.07
N GLY A 42 -2.24 -10.38 8.30
CA GLY A 42 -1.46 -10.09 9.52
C GLY A 42 -1.57 -8.63 9.97
N ILE A 43 -2.67 -7.95 9.67
CA ILE A 43 -2.95 -6.60 10.16
C ILE A 43 -3.37 -6.70 11.63
N SER A 44 -2.54 -6.20 12.55
CA SER A 44 -2.84 -6.21 13.98
C SER A 44 -3.53 -4.93 14.47
N ARG A 45 -3.41 -3.84 13.71
CA ARG A 45 -4.02 -2.55 14.04
C ARG A 45 -4.34 -1.78 12.78
N ILE A 46 -5.48 -1.11 12.77
CA ILE A 46 -5.82 -0.03 11.85
C ILE A 46 -6.26 1.18 12.66
N GLY A 47 -5.81 2.37 12.28
CA GLY A 47 -6.13 3.60 13.00
C GLY A 47 -6.16 4.81 12.10
N GLU A 48 -7.11 5.70 12.35
CA GLU A 48 -7.14 7.02 11.73
C GLU A 48 -6.05 7.90 12.34
N ILE A 49 -5.30 8.59 11.47
CA ILE A 49 -4.18 9.45 11.85
C ILE A 49 -4.31 10.87 11.29
N THR A 50 -5.46 11.22 10.72
CA THR A 50 -5.72 12.55 10.13
C THR A 50 -5.39 13.70 11.07
N GLN A 51 -5.67 13.54 12.37
CA GLN A 51 -5.43 14.58 13.37
C GLN A 51 -3.96 14.77 13.74
N LEU A 52 -3.05 13.95 13.21
CA LEU A 52 -1.61 14.15 13.37
C LEU A 52 -1.05 15.18 12.39
N ASP A 53 -1.83 15.57 11.38
CA ASP A 53 -1.48 16.59 10.39
C ASP A 53 -2.46 17.77 10.45
N VAL A 54 -2.03 18.92 9.93
CA VAL A 54 -2.79 20.18 9.87
C VAL A 54 -3.68 20.27 8.63
N LEU A 55 -3.47 19.43 7.61
CA LEU A 55 -4.21 19.51 6.35
C LEU A 55 -5.66 18.99 6.45
N GLY A 56 -5.95 18.14 7.45
CA GLY A 56 -7.28 17.56 7.64
C GLY A 56 -7.70 16.58 6.55
N VAL A 57 -6.75 16.06 5.75
CA VAL A 57 -7.03 15.04 4.73
C VAL A 57 -7.22 13.67 5.41
N PRO A 58 -8.31 12.95 5.13
CA PRO A 58 -8.53 11.61 5.65
C PRO A 58 -7.34 10.67 5.37
N CYS A 59 -6.78 10.09 6.43
CA CYS A 59 -5.57 9.31 6.40
C CYS A 59 -5.59 8.24 7.50
N PHE A 60 -5.31 7.00 7.11
CA PHE A 60 -5.34 5.83 7.98
C PHE A 60 -4.02 5.07 7.89
N MET A 61 -3.61 4.43 8.97
CA MET A 61 -2.47 3.52 8.98
C MET A 61 -2.88 2.09 9.37
N ALA A 62 -2.24 1.10 8.78
CA ALA A 62 -2.35 -0.31 9.17
C ALA A 62 -0.97 -0.85 9.58
N VAL A 63 -0.92 -1.54 10.72
CA VAL A 63 0.29 -2.14 11.27
C VAL A 63 0.26 -3.65 11.01
N ARG A 64 1.34 -4.16 10.41
CA ARG A 64 1.57 -5.58 10.12
C ARG A 64 2.85 -6.07 10.78
N PRO A 65 2.77 -6.65 12.00
CA PRO A 65 3.89 -7.38 12.59
C PRO A 65 4.20 -8.63 11.75
N ARG A 66 5.46 -9.03 11.73
CA ARG A 66 5.93 -10.24 11.03
C ARG A 66 5.69 -10.24 9.52
N ALA A 67 5.62 -9.06 8.90
CA ALA A 67 5.59 -8.95 7.45
C ALA A 67 6.81 -9.65 6.82
N ASP A 68 6.63 -10.21 5.62
CA ASP A 68 7.61 -11.10 4.97
C ASP A 68 8.01 -12.35 5.78
N MET A 69 7.19 -12.76 6.76
CA MET A 69 7.47 -13.91 7.64
C MET A 69 8.76 -13.75 8.47
N ILE A 70 9.15 -12.52 8.77
CA ILE A 70 10.31 -12.20 9.61
C ILE A 70 9.82 -11.72 10.97
N ASP A 71 10.09 -12.46 12.05
CA ASP A 71 9.52 -12.21 13.39
C ASP A 71 9.78 -10.81 13.94
N GLU A 72 10.94 -10.23 13.64
CA GLU A 72 11.37 -8.90 14.12
C GLU A 72 10.90 -7.75 13.21
N ASN A 73 10.25 -8.04 12.08
CA ASN A 73 9.82 -7.04 11.13
C ASN A 73 8.46 -6.43 11.53
N ILE A 74 8.36 -5.11 11.49
CA ILE A 74 7.10 -4.38 11.65
C ILE A 74 6.95 -3.48 10.43
N SER A 75 5.95 -3.77 9.59
CA SER A 75 5.61 -2.93 8.46
C SER A 75 4.37 -2.10 8.76
N VAL A 76 4.39 -0.83 8.35
CA VAL A 76 3.25 0.09 8.48
C VAL A 76 2.90 0.61 7.09
N TYR A 77 1.63 0.54 6.73
CA TYR A 77 1.11 1.00 5.45
C TYR A 77 0.11 2.11 5.69
N VAL A 78 0.10 3.12 4.83
CA VAL A 78 -0.70 4.34 5.02
C VAL A 78 -1.51 4.60 3.77
N GLY A 79 -2.81 4.84 3.96
CA GLY A 79 -3.75 5.12 2.89
C GLY A 79 -4.46 6.44 3.14
N LYS A 80 -4.79 7.10 2.04
CA LYS A 80 -5.45 8.41 2.00
C LYS A 80 -6.66 8.37 1.07
N GLY A 81 -7.59 9.28 1.29
CA GLY A 81 -8.80 9.42 0.49
C GLY A 81 -9.48 10.76 0.70
N LEU A 82 -10.45 11.10 -0.15
CA LEU A 82 -11.28 12.29 0.05
C LEU A 82 -12.28 12.08 1.20
N THR A 83 -12.60 10.83 1.53
CA THR A 83 -13.43 10.45 2.67
C THR A 83 -12.69 9.50 3.62
N PRO A 84 -13.10 9.41 4.90
CA PRO A 84 -12.55 8.41 5.83
C PRO A 84 -12.68 6.97 5.31
N LEU A 85 -13.80 6.64 4.65
CA LEU A 85 -14.01 5.32 4.06
C LEU A 85 -12.99 5.04 2.94
N GLU A 86 -12.75 6.00 2.06
CA GLU A 86 -11.73 5.86 1.01
C GLU A 86 -10.34 5.68 1.59
N ALA A 87 -9.97 6.49 2.60
CA ALA A 87 -8.67 6.40 3.25
C ALA A 87 -8.48 5.04 3.92
N GLU A 88 -9.47 4.57 4.66
CA GLU A 88 -9.47 3.26 5.31
C GLU A 88 -9.33 2.11 4.28
N VAL A 89 -10.11 2.15 3.20
CA VAL A 89 -10.03 1.15 2.12
C VAL A 89 -8.67 1.19 1.44
N SER A 90 -8.14 2.37 1.17
CA SER A 90 -6.81 2.59 0.60
C SER A 90 -5.73 1.93 1.46
N THR A 91 -5.78 2.15 2.78
CA THR A 91 -4.83 1.56 3.74
C THR A 91 -4.92 0.04 3.77
N LEU A 92 -6.14 -0.52 3.84
CA LEU A 92 -6.36 -1.96 3.85
C LEU A 92 -5.87 -2.62 2.57
N MET A 93 -6.18 -2.02 1.41
CA MET A 93 -5.80 -2.58 0.11
C MET A 93 -4.30 -2.48 -0.16
N GLU A 94 -3.60 -1.45 0.31
CA GLU A 94 -2.13 -1.40 0.26
C GLU A 94 -1.52 -2.53 1.10
N ALA A 95 -2.04 -2.75 2.31
CA ALA A 95 -1.57 -3.85 3.16
C ALA A 95 -1.78 -5.23 2.49
N VAL A 96 -2.92 -5.44 1.81
CA VAL A 96 -3.21 -6.63 1.02
C VAL A 96 -2.25 -6.77 -0.17
N GLU A 97 -2.02 -5.70 -0.94
CA GLU A 97 -1.09 -5.68 -2.08
C GLU A 97 0.30 -6.14 -1.64
N ARG A 98 0.82 -5.57 -0.55
CA ARG A 98 2.16 -5.87 -0.07
C ARG A 98 2.27 -7.30 0.44
N HIS A 99 1.26 -7.79 1.16
CA HIS A 99 1.19 -9.20 1.56
C HIS A 99 1.19 -10.18 0.38
N CYS A 100 0.53 -9.82 -0.73
CA CYS A 100 0.53 -10.62 -1.95
C CYS A 100 1.90 -10.64 -2.66
N GLY A 101 2.70 -9.58 -2.48
CA GLY A 101 4.05 -9.46 -3.02
C GLY A 101 5.14 -10.19 -2.22
N GLU A 102 4.84 -10.65 -1.00
CA GLU A 102 5.80 -11.31 -0.11
C GLU A 102 6.35 -12.62 -0.70
N ARG A 103 7.62 -12.92 -0.40
CA ARG A 103 8.27 -14.16 -0.85
C ARG A 103 7.73 -15.38 -0.11
N ARG A 104 6.83 -16.14 -0.74
CA ARG A 104 6.22 -17.35 -0.15
C ARG A 104 6.86 -18.67 -0.56
N GLY A 105 8.19 -18.69 -0.71
CA GLY A 105 8.92 -19.92 -1.05
C GLY A 105 8.51 -20.57 -2.38
N ARG A 106 7.96 -19.79 -3.33
CA ARG A 106 7.68 -20.30 -4.69
C ARG A 106 8.99 -20.77 -5.33
N PRO A 107 8.98 -21.87 -6.12
CA PRO A 107 10.18 -22.37 -6.76
C PRO A 107 10.88 -21.27 -7.58
N LEU A 108 12.11 -20.94 -7.19
CA LEU A 108 12.93 -19.97 -7.88
C LEU A 108 13.90 -20.71 -8.80
N ARG A 109 13.86 -20.43 -10.10
CA ARG A 109 14.86 -20.93 -11.05
C ARG A 109 15.96 -19.90 -11.21
N LEU A 110 17.10 -20.13 -10.56
CA LEU A 110 18.28 -19.28 -10.68
C LEU A 110 19.13 -19.73 -11.87
N SER A 111 19.26 -18.89 -12.89
CA SER A 111 20.07 -19.15 -14.08
C SER A 111 20.33 -17.85 -14.86
N SER A 112 21.20 -17.90 -15.87
CA SER A 112 21.47 -16.75 -16.73
C SER A 112 20.27 -16.43 -17.64
N PHE A 113 20.14 -15.18 -18.07
CA PHE A 113 19.16 -14.83 -19.11
C PHE A 113 19.35 -15.69 -20.37
N ARG A 114 20.61 -15.94 -20.76
CA ARG A 114 20.95 -16.76 -21.93
C ARG A 114 20.41 -18.17 -21.85
N ASP A 115 20.44 -18.79 -20.67
CA ASP A 115 19.97 -20.17 -20.51
C ASP A 115 18.46 -20.23 -20.29
N LEU A 116 17.86 -19.25 -19.59
CA LEU A 116 16.41 -19.17 -19.39
C LEU A 116 15.64 -18.87 -20.68
N SER A 117 16.17 -17.98 -21.52
CA SER A 117 15.55 -17.62 -22.81
C SER A 117 15.46 -18.80 -23.80
N ARG A 118 16.24 -19.86 -23.59
CA ARG A 118 16.17 -21.10 -24.40
C ARG A 118 14.97 -21.98 -24.02
N VAL A 119 14.42 -21.81 -22.83
CA VAL A 119 13.42 -22.73 -22.24
C VAL A 119 12.14 -22.03 -21.80
N ALA A 120 12.11 -20.70 -21.80
CA ALA A 120 10.96 -19.90 -21.42
C ALA A 120 11.00 -18.51 -22.07
N THR A 121 9.83 -17.87 -22.17
CA THR A 121 9.75 -16.45 -22.52
C THR A 121 10.31 -15.61 -21.37
N CYS A 122 11.33 -14.80 -21.63
CA CYS A 122 12.00 -13.98 -20.64
C CYS A 122 12.10 -12.52 -21.10
N VAL A 123 12.01 -11.59 -20.14
CA VAL A 123 12.33 -10.18 -20.37
C VAL A 123 13.83 -10.00 -20.15
N HIS A 124 14.52 -9.39 -21.13
CA HIS A 124 15.93 -9.07 -20.99
C HIS A 124 16.12 -8.02 -19.88
N PRO A 125 16.99 -8.24 -18.87
CA PRO A 125 17.12 -7.32 -17.74
C PRO A 125 17.44 -5.88 -18.15
N ALA A 126 18.26 -5.65 -19.19
CA ALA A 126 18.56 -4.29 -19.68
C ALA A 126 17.35 -3.54 -20.27
N ARG A 127 16.19 -4.18 -20.43
CA ARG A 127 14.93 -3.51 -20.81
C ARG A 127 14.17 -2.93 -19.61
N LEU A 128 14.61 -3.25 -18.39
CA LEU A 128 14.07 -2.69 -17.16
C LEU A 128 14.89 -1.46 -16.75
N PRO A 129 14.30 -0.49 -16.02
CA PRO A 129 15.04 0.65 -15.48
C PRO A 129 15.94 0.18 -14.33
N LEU A 130 17.07 -0.43 -14.68
CA LEU A 130 18.06 -0.90 -13.73
C LEU A 130 18.90 0.27 -13.22
N ALA A 131 19.20 0.27 -11.92
CA ALA A 131 20.15 1.21 -11.36
C ALA A 131 21.57 0.90 -11.85
N ASP A 132 22.39 1.92 -12.08
CA ASP A 132 23.79 1.76 -12.51
C ASP A 132 24.60 0.87 -11.56
N ALA A 133 24.26 0.88 -10.27
CA ALA A 133 24.89 0.09 -9.22
C ALA A 133 24.42 -1.38 -9.15
N CYS A 134 23.45 -1.81 -9.96
CA CYS A 134 22.92 -3.18 -9.90
C CYS A 134 23.92 -4.25 -10.37
N GLY A 135 25.05 -3.83 -10.97
CA GLY A 135 26.13 -4.71 -11.39
C GLY A 135 25.77 -5.61 -12.59
N TYR A 136 24.63 -5.38 -13.24
CA TYR A 136 24.26 -6.09 -14.46
C TYR A 136 25.22 -5.70 -15.60
N ARG A 137 25.80 -6.71 -16.23
CA ARG A 137 26.67 -6.57 -17.41
C ARG A 137 26.13 -7.54 -18.46
N GLU A 138 26.10 -7.10 -19.72
CA GLU A 138 25.64 -7.91 -20.86
C GLU A 138 26.57 -9.08 -21.17
#